data_AF-A0A1G2Y4M1-F1
#
_entry.id   AF-A0A1G2Y4M1-F1
#
_cell.length_a   1.000
_cell.length_b   1.000
_cell.length_c   1.000
_cell.angle_alpha   90.00
_cell.angle_beta   90.00
_cell.angle_gamma   90.00
#
_symmetry.space_group_name_H-M   'P 1'
#
loop_
_entity.id
_entity.type
_entity.pdbx_description
1 polymer ?
#
loop_
_entity_poly.entity_id
_entity_poly.type
_entity_poly.pdbx_seq_one_letter_code
_entity_poly.pdbx_strand_id
1 'polypeptide(L)'
;MNKPLFIIMLAAVIGVSAQALPVRVSLDQDPAAIAGTANWTTYNTGVSSGEIAYAAYTSAAYVASGGYTPSGGWGNFIYAYEIFNSGRSPQNISAFTVNILASTLPGKIGIDTARGLDNSVMTSGYSFVTDGIYKKAVYRFENDPLGPELHSVVLLFTSDIAPSTTTARIFSGHYYDTVSVVAPHVPEPATMTLLAVGAFAALRRKLSA
;
A
#
# COMPACT_ATOMS: atom_id res chain seq x y z
N MET A 1 64.56 17.24 40.52
CA MET A 1 64.42 16.02 39.69
C MET A 1 63.04 16.06 39.06
N ASN A 2 62.96 16.55 37.81
CA ASN A 2 61.70 16.89 37.15
C ASN A 2 61.12 15.64 36.47
N LYS A 3 59.91 15.24 36.85
CA LYS A 3 59.15 14.20 36.14
C LYS A 3 58.23 14.87 35.10
N PRO A 4 58.25 14.48 33.83
CA PRO A 4 57.28 14.99 32.87
C PRO A 4 55.92 14.31 33.10
N LEU A 5 54.88 15.15 33.22
CA LEU A 5 53.49 14.75 33.36
C LEU A 5 52.97 14.36 31.96
N PHE A 6 52.79 13.07 31.70
CA PHE A 6 52.15 12.57 30.47
C PHE A 6 50.64 12.69 30.62
N ILE A 7 50.04 13.69 29.95
CA ILE A 7 48.59 13.81 29.83
C ILE A 7 48.14 12.86 28.71
N ILE A 8 47.53 11.74 29.07
CA ILE A 8 46.88 10.82 28.14
C ILE A 8 45.52 11.42 27.78
N MET A 9 45.42 12.00 26.59
CA MET A 9 44.14 12.44 26.02
C MET A 9 43.35 11.20 25.57
N LEU A 10 42.34 10.83 26.36
CA LEU A 10 41.40 9.78 26.02
C LEU A 10 40.33 10.37 25.08
N ALA A 11 40.46 10.12 23.77
CA ALA A 11 39.44 10.48 22.80
C ALA A 11 38.24 9.53 22.93
N ALA A 12 37.18 9.97 23.59
CA ALA A 12 35.90 9.27 23.61
C ALA A 12 35.25 9.37 22.22
N VAL A 13 35.37 8.32 21.42
CA VAL A 13 34.60 8.16 20.18
C VAL A 13 33.15 7.87 20.58
N ILE A 14 32.32 8.90 20.61
CA ILE A 14 30.87 8.76 20.73
C ILE A 14 30.38 8.17 19.40
N GLY A 15 30.20 6.85 19.37
CA GLY A 15 29.52 6.16 18.28
C GLY A 15 28.05 6.54 18.29
N VAL A 16 27.70 7.61 17.59
CA VAL A 16 26.30 7.88 17.23
C VAL A 16 25.91 6.79 16.25
N SER A 17 25.23 5.75 16.72
CA SER A 17 24.53 4.84 15.83
C SER A 17 23.45 5.65 15.13
N ALA A 18 23.70 6.01 13.87
CA ALA A 18 22.66 6.51 12.99
C ALA A 18 21.64 5.38 12.86
N GLN A 19 20.59 5.43 13.68
CA GLN A 19 19.39 4.65 13.41
C GLN A 19 18.86 5.21 12.10
N ALA A 20 19.12 4.50 11.00
CA ALA A 20 18.51 4.80 9.73
C ALA A 20 17.01 4.77 9.98
N LEU A 21 16.37 5.94 9.90
CA LEU A 21 14.92 6.00 9.91
C LEU A 21 14.46 5.11 8.75
N PRO A 22 13.45 4.25 8.96
CA PRO A 22 12.93 3.43 7.88
C PRO A 22 12.56 4.36 6.74
N VAL A 23 13.24 4.20 5.59
CA VAL A 23 12.87 4.90 4.36
C VAL A 23 11.43 4.47 4.06
N ARG A 24 10.49 5.41 4.18
CA ARG A 24 9.10 5.16 3.80
C ARG A 24 9.07 5.05 2.29
N VAL A 25 8.94 3.83 1.80
CA VAL A 25 8.86 3.52 0.38
C VAL A 25 7.39 3.65 -0.01
N SER A 26 7.10 4.51 -0.99
CA SER A 26 5.77 4.61 -1.58
C SER A 26 5.31 3.23 -2.07
N LEU A 27 4.01 2.93 -2.01
CA LEU A 27 3.48 1.59 -2.34
C LEU A 27 3.91 1.10 -3.72
N ASP A 28 4.02 2.00 -4.70
CA ASP A 28 4.45 1.73 -6.08
C ASP A 28 5.94 1.34 -6.21
N GLN A 29 6.74 1.58 -5.18
CA GLN A 29 8.17 1.30 -5.15
C GLN A 29 8.53 0.08 -4.27
N ASP A 30 7.55 -0.55 -3.63
CA ASP A 30 7.79 -1.69 -2.73
C ASP A 30 8.15 -2.95 -3.54
N PRO A 31 9.39 -3.47 -3.44
CA PRO A 31 9.83 -4.62 -4.25
C PRO A 31 9.18 -5.94 -3.83
N ALA A 32 8.56 -6.01 -2.64
CA ALA A 32 7.79 -7.16 -2.20
C ALA A 32 6.35 -7.14 -2.71
N ALA A 33 5.95 -6.03 -3.34
CA ALA A 33 4.62 -5.79 -3.82
C ALA A 33 4.53 -5.93 -5.33
N ILE A 34 3.31 -6.16 -5.78
CA ILE A 34 2.91 -6.02 -7.16
C ILE A 34 2.13 -4.71 -7.24
N ALA A 35 2.81 -3.66 -7.68
CA ALA A 35 2.37 -2.30 -7.47
C ALA A 35 2.28 -1.47 -8.75
N GLY A 36 1.58 -0.36 -8.66
CA GLY A 36 1.42 0.61 -9.74
C GLY A 36 0.70 1.86 -9.27
N THR A 37 0.49 2.78 -10.21
CA THR A 37 -0.20 4.05 -9.97
C THR A 37 -1.33 4.23 -11.00
N ALA A 38 -2.39 4.93 -10.58
CA ALA A 38 -3.51 5.30 -11.44
C ALA A 38 -3.90 6.75 -11.19
N ASN A 39 -3.92 7.54 -12.26
CA ASN A 39 -4.36 8.93 -12.20
C ASN A 39 -5.88 9.00 -12.26
N TRP A 40 -6.44 9.99 -11.58
CA TRP A 40 -7.87 10.26 -11.60
C TRP A 40 -8.13 11.74 -11.84
N THR A 41 -9.28 12.07 -12.44
CA THR A 41 -9.67 13.45 -12.70
C THR A 41 -11.18 13.57 -12.64
N THR A 42 -11.69 14.24 -11.61
CA THR A 42 -13.11 14.59 -11.55
C THR A 42 -13.33 15.92 -12.25
N TYR A 43 -14.30 15.96 -13.17
CA TYR A 43 -14.75 17.19 -13.79
C TYR A 43 -16.05 17.62 -13.12
N ASN A 44 -15.98 18.61 -12.23
CA ASN A 44 -17.18 19.32 -11.80
C ASN A 44 -16.88 20.81 -11.61
N THR A 45 -17.55 21.52 -10.69
CA THR A 45 -17.40 22.97 -10.41
C THR A 45 -15.96 23.44 -10.19
N GLY A 46 -14.99 22.52 -10.11
CA GLY A 46 -13.60 22.68 -10.53
C GLY A 46 -13.05 21.33 -11.04
N VAL A 47 -11.87 21.35 -11.67
CA VAL A 47 -11.12 20.13 -11.99
C VAL A 47 -10.46 19.65 -10.71
N SER A 48 -10.76 18.42 -10.28
CA SER A 48 -9.99 17.76 -9.22
C SER A 48 -9.16 16.66 -9.83
N SER A 49 -7.92 16.53 -9.40
CA SER A 49 -7.06 15.45 -9.87
C SER A 49 -6.23 14.91 -8.74
N GLY A 50 -5.75 13.70 -8.93
CA GLY A 50 -4.80 13.08 -8.03
C GLY A 50 -4.34 11.74 -8.54
N GLU A 51 -3.75 10.99 -7.62
CA GLU A 51 -3.18 9.69 -7.90
C GLU A 51 -3.69 8.67 -6.89
N ILE A 52 -3.80 7.41 -7.32
CA ILE A 52 -3.97 6.25 -6.48
C ILE A 52 -2.70 5.43 -6.65
N ALA A 53 -1.86 5.35 -5.62
CA ALA A 53 -0.86 4.30 -5.55
C ALA A 53 -1.54 3.03 -5.04
N TYR A 54 -1.30 1.91 -5.70
CA TYR A 54 -1.86 0.63 -5.32
C TYR A 54 -0.81 -0.44 -5.36
N ALA A 55 -0.97 -1.41 -4.47
CA ALA A 55 -0.07 -2.54 -4.34
C ALA A 55 -0.86 -3.78 -3.92
N ALA A 56 -0.48 -4.92 -4.46
CA ALA A 56 -0.98 -6.20 -4.03
C ALA A 56 0.16 -7.10 -3.57
N TYR A 57 -0.07 -7.83 -2.48
CA TYR A 57 0.91 -8.66 -1.82
C TYR A 57 0.34 -10.05 -1.64
N THR A 58 1.19 -11.07 -1.65
CA THR A 58 0.81 -12.33 -0.99
C THR A 58 0.77 -12.09 0.52
N SER A 59 -0.06 -12.85 1.23
CA SER A 59 -0.16 -12.72 2.69
C SER A 59 1.18 -12.93 3.42
N ALA A 60 2.11 -13.69 2.81
CA ALA A 60 3.45 -13.90 3.35
C ALA A 60 4.44 -12.74 3.04
N ALA A 61 4.19 -11.96 1.99
CA ALA A 61 5.06 -10.85 1.58
C ALA A 61 4.73 -9.53 2.29
N TYR A 62 3.50 -9.37 2.77
CA TYR A 62 3.11 -8.15 3.49
C TYR A 62 3.60 -8.17 4.93
N VAL A 63 4.68 -7.44 5.18
CA VAL A 63 5.15 -7.17 6.54
C VAL A 63 4.37 -5.98 7.09
N ALA A 64 3.42 -6.23 7.98
CA ALA A 64 2.67 -5.18 8.65
C ALA A 64 3.59 -4.31 9.51
N SER A 65 3.50 -2.99 9.35
CA SER A 65 4.07 -2.03 10.30
C SER A 65 2.97 -1.62 11.32
N GLY A 66 3.35 -1.11 12.49
CA GLY A 66 2.40 -0.85 13.59
C GLY A 66 1.12 -0.09 13.20
N GLY A 67 -0.02 -0.41 13.83
CA GLY A 67 -1.34 0.17 13.47
C GLY A 67 -2.09 -0.56 12.35
N TYR A 68 -1.57 -1.70 11.91
CA TYR A 68 -2.22 -2.64 10.98
C TYR A 68 -3.46 -3.32 11.58
N THR A 69 -4.54 -3.49 10.81
CA THR A 69 -5.70 -4.30 11.27
C THR A 69 -6.28 -5.23 10.21
N PRO A 70 -5.51 -6.21 9.72
CA PRO A 70 -6.03 -7.59 9.68
C PRO A 70 -5.48 -8.55 10.77
N SER A 71 -6.34 -9.17 11.59
CA SER A 71 -5.99 -10.45 12.25
C SER A 71 -7.18 -11.43 12.26
N GLY A 72 -6.87 -12.71 11.98
CA GLY A 72 -7.79 -13.85 11.95
C GLY A 72 -8.77 -13.88 10.76
N GLY A 73 -8.40 -14.55 9.66
CA GLY A 73 -9.32 -14.85 8.56
C GLY A 73 -8.68 -14.84 7.15
N TRP A 74 -9.12 -15.82 6.38
CA TRP A 74 -8.92 -16.17 4.97
C TRP A 74 -8.57 -15.01 4.02
N GLY A 75 -7.57 -15.26 3.18
CA GLY A 75 -7.12 -14.40 2.09
C GLY A 75 -5.66 -14.72 1.74
N ASN A 76 -5.39 -15.05 0.49
CA ASN A 76 -4.03 -15.31 -0.01
C ASN A 76 -3.32 -14.00 -0.39
N PHE A 77 -4.09 -12.93 -0.52
CA PHE A 77 -3.63 -11.65 -1.02
C PHE A 77 -4.09 -10.49 -0.13
N ILE A 78 -3.22 -9.50 0.00
CA ILE A 78 -3.48 -8.21 0.66
C ILE A 78 -3.42 -7.14 -0.42
N TYR A 79 -4.45 -6.32 -0.49
CA TYR A 79 -4.57 -5.20 -1.41
C TYR A 79 -4.43 -3.91 -0.62
N ALA A 80 -3.50 -3.07 -1.04
CA ALA A 80 -3.14 -1.81 -0.43
C ALA A 80 -3.37 -0.65 -1.40
N TYR A 81 -3.89 0.45 -0.87
CA TYR A 81 -4.14 1.68 -1.63
C TYR A 81 -3.71 2.89 -0.82
N GLU A 82 -3.13 3.87 -1.47
CA GLU A 82 -2.87 5.20 -0.93
C GLU A 82 -3.40 6.23 -1.92
N ILE A 83 -4.24 7.14 -1.42
CA ILE A 83 -4.93 8.13 -2.24
C ILE A 83 -4.23 9.46 -2.07
N PHE A 84 -3.79 10.06 -3.16
CA PHE A 84 -3.14 11.36 -3.20
C PHE A 84 -4.09 12.39 -3.79
N ASN A 85 -4.39 13.46 -3.04
CA ASN A 85 -5.10 14.62 -3.56
C ASN A 85 -4.07 15.65 -4.02
N SER A 86 -3.78 15.71 -5.32
CA SER A 86 -2.63 16.45 -5.89
C SER A 86 -2.63 17.98 -5.73
N GLY A 87 -3.54 18.56 -4.96
CA GLY A 87 -3.58 20.01 -4.68
C GLY A 87 -4.15 20.87 -5.79
N ARG A 88 -4.23 20.34 -7.02
CA ARG A 88 -4.90 21.00 -8.16
C ARG A 88 -6.42 21.07 -8.00
N SER A 89 -6.97 20.33 -7.04
CA SER A 89 -8.36 20.39 -6.61
C SER A 89 -8.52 21.30 -5.40
N PRO A 90 -9.51 22.20 -5.34
CA PRO A 90 -9.94 22.82 -4.09
C PRO A 90 -10.87 21.91 -3.25
N GLN A 91 -11.20 20.71 -3.75
CA GLN A 91 -12.20 19.84 -3.13
C GLN A 91 -11.56 18.75 -2.26
N ASN A 92 -12.27 18.43 -1.18
CA ASN A 92 -11.86 17.37 -0.27
C ASN A 92 -12.42 16.02 -0.75
N ILE A 93 -11.62 14.96 -0.64
CA ILE A 93 -12.10 13.59 -0.85
C ILE A 93 -12.76 13.11 0.44
N SER A 94 -14.02 12.67 0.30
CA SER A 94 -14.89 12.23 1.39
C SER A 94 -14.98 10.71 1.51
N ALA A 95 -14.75 9.98 0.43
CA ALA A 95 -14.69 8.51 0.46
C ALA A 95 -13.89 7.95 -0.72
N PHE A 96 -13.36 6.75 -0.50
CA PHE A 96 -12.75 5.91 -1.52
C PHE A 96 -13.43 4.54 -1.51
N THR A 97 -13.70 3.99 -2.69
CA THR A 97 -14.22 2.63 -2.82
C THR A 97 -13.47 1.86 -3.89
N VAL A 98 -13.35 0.56 -3.71
CA VAL A 98 -12.79 -0.33 -4.73
C VAL A 98 -13.63 -1.59 -4.85
N ASN A 99 -13.94 -1.97 -6.08
CA ASN A 99 -14.73 -3.16 -6.39
C ASN A 99 -13.91 -4.43 -6.07
N ILE A 100 -14.62 -5.43 -5.57
CA ILE A 100 -14.17 -6.78 -5.25
C ILE A 100 -15.10 -7.72 -6.02
N LEU A 101 -14.52 -8.73 -6.67
CA LEU A 101 -15.29 -9.68 -7.46
C LEU A 101 -16.36 -10.38 -6.60
N ALA A 102 -17.55 -10.57 -7.17
CA ALA A 102 -18.73 -11.14 -6.52
C ALA A 102 -18.47 -12.45 -5.76
N SER A 103 -17.70 -13.32 -6.40
CA SER A 103 -17.36 -14.67 -5.93
C SER A 103 -16.36 -14.68 -4.78
N THR A 104 -15.75 -13.54 -4.46
CA THR A 104 -14.76 -13.42 -3.38
C THR A 104 -15.46 -13.51 -2.03
N LEU A 105 -14.92 -14.32 -1.12
CA LEU A 105 -15.25 -14.20 0.29
C LEU A 105 -14.53 -12.95 0.82
N PRO A 106 -15.25 -11.90 1.28
CA PRO A 106 -14.59 -10.71 1.79
C PRO A 106 -13.73 -11.13 2.98
N GLY A 107 -12.44 -10.88 2.88
CA GLY A 107 -11.51 -11.16 3.97
C GLY A 107 -11.67 -10.12 5.07
N LYS A 108 -10.61 -9.39 5.38
CA LYS A 108 -10.61 -8.28 6.32
C LYS A 108 -10.41 -6.97 5.59
N ILE A 109 -10.87 -5.88 6.19
CA ILE A 109 -10.66 -4.51 5.73
C ILE A 109 -10.08 -3.71 6.90
N GLY A 110 -9.17 -2.79 6.62
CA GLY A 110 -8.46 -2.03 7.64
C GLY A 110 -7.54 -0.98 7.05
N ILE A 111 -6.58 -0.54 7.85
CA ILE A 111 -5.55 0.43 7.47
C ILE A 111 -4.18 -0.01 7.99
N ASP A 112 -3.11 0.54 7.41
CA ASP A 112 -1.75 0.53 7.94
C ASP A 112 -1.26 1.98 8.07
N THR A 113 -1.18 2.46 9.31
CA THR A 113 -0.80 3.84 9.62
C THR A 113 0.70 4.07 9.59
N ALA A 114 1.51 3.01 9.60
CA ALA A 114 2.96 3.11 9.66
C ALA A 114 3.63 3.01 8.29
N ARG A 115 2.91 2.51 7.27
CA ARG A 115 3.41 2.39 5.88
C ARG A 115 3.09 3.60 4.98
N GLY A 116 2.17 4.48 5.38
CA GLY A 116 1.84 5.71 4.62
C GLY A 116 2.92 6.79 4.73
N LEU A 117 2.89 7.81 3.88
CA LEU A 117 3.81 8.95 4.00
C LEU A 117 3.48 9.85 5.23
N ASP A 118 4.40 10.72 5.65
CA ASP A 118 4.11 11.67 6.74
C ASP A 118 2.92 12.58 6.38
N ASN A 119 2.12 13.04 7.36
CA ASN A 119 0.87 13.80 7.17
C ASN A 119 -0.30 13.02 6.52
N SER A 120 -0.29 11.69 6.59
CA SER A 120 -1.44 10.90 6.15
C SER A 120 -2.72 11.19 6.95
N VAL A 121 -3.83 11.35 6.24
CA VAL A 121 -5.18 11.46 6.83
C VAL A 121 -5.72 10.08 7.15
N MET A 122 -6.19 9.90 8.39
CA MET A 122 -6.83 8.65 8.82
C MET A 122 -8.25 8.54 8.27
N THR A 123 -8.64 7.32 7.93
CA THR A 123 -10.05 7.04 7.63
C THR A 123 -10.89 7.13 8.91
N SER A 124 -12.03 7.80 8.80
CA SER A 124 -13.08 7.84 9.84
C SER A 124 -13.83 6.51 10.01
N GLY A 125 -13.72 5.60 9.03
CA GLY A 125 -14.36 4.29 9.09
C GLY A 125 -14.26 3.54 7.77
N TYR A 126 -14.31 2.21 7.86
CA TYR A 126 -14.24 1.33 6.70
C TYR A 126 -15.18 0.15 6.83
N SER A 127 -15.67 -0.36 5.71
CA SER A 127 -16.64 -1.46 5.67
C SER A 127 -16.65 -2.15 4.32
N PHE A 128 -17.10 -3.41 4.29
CA PHE A 128 -17.54 -4.02 3.05
C PHE A 128 -19.01 -3.69 2.77
N VAL A 129 -19.31 -3.31 1.53
CA VAL A 129 -20.68 -3.07 1.06
C VAL A 129 -20.95 -3.95 -0.15
N THR A 130 -22.13 -4.56 -0.20
CA THR A 130 -22.61 -5.29 -1.37
C THR A 130 -23.45 -4.34 -2.24
N ASP A 131 -23.10 -4.22 -3.52
CA ASP A 131 -23.83 -3.43 -4.52
C ASP A 131 -24.08 -4.28 -5.76
N GLY A 132 -25.32 -4.79 -5.86
CA GLY A 132 -25.71 -5.76 -6.87
C GLY A 132 -24.88 -7.05 -6.75
N ILE A 133 -24.18 -7.40 -7.83
CA ILE A 133 -23.29 -8.57 -7.83
C ILE A 133 -21.92 -8.25 -7.21
N TYR A 134 -21.51 -6.99 -7.07
CA TYR A 134 -20.18 -6.66 -6.59
C TYR A 134 -20.15 -6.52 -5.08
N LYS A 135 -19.02 -6.91 -4.47
CA LYS A 135 -18.65 -6.45 -3.13
C LYS A 135 -17.71 -5.26 -3.29
N LYS A 136 -17.69 -4.35 -2.34
CA LYS A 136 -16.82 -3.17 -2.38
C LYS A 136 -16.15 -2.99 -1.03
N ALA A 137 -14.85 -2.73 -1.03
CA ALA A 137 -14.19 -2.13 0.12
C ALA A 137 -14.46 -0.62 0.10
N VAL A 138 -14.96 -0.08 1.20
CA VAL A 138 -15.31 1.33 1.36
C VAL A 138 -14.49 1.92 2.50
N TYR A 139 -13.87 3.07 2.26
CA TYR A 139 -13.12 3.86 3.23
C TYR A 139 -13.67 5.28 3.23
N ARG A 140 -13.99 5.81 4.41
CA ARG A 140 -14.63 7.11 4.59
C ARG A 140 -13.68 8.11 5.25
N PHE A 141 -13.74 9.35 4.82
CA PHE A 141 -12.98 10.49 5.33
C PHE A 141 -13.96 11.59 5.79
N GLU A 142 -15.00 11.22 6.53
CA GLU A 142 -16.11 12.14 6.86
C GLU A 142 -15.73 13.14 7.96
N ASN A 143 -15.00 12.69 8.97
CA ASN A 143 -14.57 13.53 10.10
C ASN A 143 -13.32 14.36 9.79
N ASP A 144 -12.46 13.84 8.91
CA ASP A 144 -11.23 14.49 8.45
C ASP A 144 -11.11 14.25 6.94
N PRO A 145 -11.78 15.08 6.12
CA PRO A 145 -11.75 14.93 4.67
C PRO A 145 -10.35 15.10 4.12
N LEU A 146 -10.00 14.29 3.13
CA LEU A 146 -8.69 14.37 2.50
C LEU A 146 -8.61 15.62 1.61
N GLY A 147 -8.15 16.71 2.22
CA GLY A 147 -8.01 18.02 1.59
C GLY A 147 -6.93 18.07 0.50
N PRO A 148 -6.81 19.23 -0.18
CA PRO A 148 -5.80 19.45 -1.20
C PRO A 148 -4.39 19.23 -0.64
N GLU A 149 -3.51 18.60 -1.43
CA GLU A 149 -2.11 18.28 -1.08
C GLU A 149 -1.94 17.28 0.07
N LEU A 150 -3.02 16.64 0.51
CA LEU A 150 -2.99 15.57 1.49
C LEU A 150 -3.09 14.20 0.79
N HIS A 151 -2.60 13.17 1.48
CA HIS A 151 -2.77 11.77 1.11
C HIS A 151 -3.33 10.94 2.27
N SER A 152 -3.94 9.81 1.94
CA SER A 152 -4.51 8.92 2.97
C SER A 152 -3.42 8.14 3.70
N VAL A 153 -3.77 7.53 4.84
CA VAL A 153 -3.03 6.33 5.30
C VAL A 153 -3.18 5.19 4.28
N VAL A 154 -2.37 4.14 4.40
CA VAL A 154 -2.53 2.96 3.55
C VAL A 154 -3.82 2.25 3.91
N LEU A 155 -4.70 2.08 2.92
CA LEU A 155 -6.00 1.45 3.00
C LEU A 155 -5.87 -0.01 2.58
N LEU A 156 -6.38 -0.95 3.37
CA LEU A 156 -6.11 -2.38 3.20
C LEU A 156 -7.38 -3.22 3.13
N PHE A 157 -7.42 -4.19 2.22
CA PHE A 157 -8.31 -5.33 2.35
C PHE A 157 -7.65 -6.66 1.95
N THR A 158 -8.18 -7.79 2.43
CA THR A 158 -7.70 -9.14 2.08
C THR A 158 -8.71 -9.89 1.22
N SER A 159 -8.19 -10.74 0.34
CA SER A 159 -8.98 -11.56 -0.58
C SER A 159 -8.25 -12.87 -0.91
N ASP A 160 -8.99 -13.92 -1.21
CA ASP A 160 -8.52 -15.21 -1.68
C ASP A 160 -8.24 -15.24 -3.19
N ILE A 161 -8.78 -14.28 -3.93
CA ILE A 161 -8.61 -14.14 -5.37
C ILE A 161 -7.35 -13.32 -5.67
N ALA A 162 -6.59 -13.81 -6.65
CA ALA A 162 -5.41 -13.13 -7.17
C ALA A 162 -5.74 -11.74 -7.72
N PRO A 163 -4.78 -10.79 -7.64
CA PRO A 163 -4.97 -9.44 -8.16
C PRO A 163 -5.48 -9.44 -9.61
N SER A 164 -6.63 -8.80 -9.81
CA SER A 164 -7.22 -8.57 -11.13
C SER A 164 -7.55 -7.09 -11.30
N THR A 165 -7.49 -6.60 -12.54
CA THR A 165 -7.93 -5.23 -12.85
C THR A 165 -9.35 -5.02 -12.32
N THR A 166 -9.51 -3.95 -11.54
CA THR A 166 -10.77 -3.60 -10.89
C THR A 166 -11.05 -2.11 -11.07
N THR A 167 -12.21 -1.69 -10.59
CA THR A 167 -12.64 -0.31 -10.65
C THR A 167 -12.66 0.28 -9.26
N ALA A 168 -12.00 1.41 -9.09
CA ALA A 168 -12.11 2.25 -7.91
C ALA A 168 -12.99 3.47 -8.18
N ARG A 169 -13.55 4.04 -7.12
CA ARG A 169 -14.25 5.33 -7.17
C ARG A 169 -13.77 6.24 -6.05
N ILE A 170 -13.59 7.50 -6.41
CA ILE A 170 -13.20 8.59 -5.50
C ILE A 170 -14.38 9.54 -5.39
N PHE A 171 -14.80 9.82 -4.15
CA PHE A 171 -15.96 10.65 -3.87
C PHE A 171 -15.55 12.01 -3.32
N SER A 172 -15.98 13.07 -3.99
CA SER A 172 -15.85 14.47 -3.56
C SER A 172 -17.25 15.04 -3.32
N GLY A 173 -17.74 14.91 -2.09
CA GLY A 173 -19.13 15.20 -1.74
C GLY A 173 -20.11 14.25 -2.46
N HIS A 174 -21.03 14.79 -3.26
CA HIS A 174 -22.01 14.02 -4.02
C HIS A 174 -21.51 13.50 -5.38
N TYR A 175 -20.29 13.88 -5.78
CA TYR A 175 -19.73 13.54 -7.08
C TYR A 175 -18.68 12.46 -6.92
N TYR A 176 -18.54 11.62 -7.95
CA TYR A 176 -17.47 10.63 -7.98
C TYR A 176 -16.88 10.47 -9.38
N ASP A 177 -15.61 10.08 -9.42
CA ASP A 177 -14.94 9.61 -10.63
C ASP A 177 -14.66 8.11 -10.50
N THR A 178 -14.52 7.45 -11.65
CA THR A 178 -14.33 6.01 -11.77
C THR A 178 -12.97 5.74 -12.40
N VAL A 179 -12.10 5.06 -11.66
CA VAL A 179 -10.70 4.87 -12.03
C VAL A 179 -10.46 3.38 -12.22
N SER A 180 -9.81 3.03 -13.34
CA SER A 180 -9.34 1.66 -13.53
C SER A 180 -8.07 1.45 -12.71
N VAL A 181 -8.12 0.52 -11.77
CA VAL A 181 -6.94 0.07 -11.03
C VAL A 181 -6.50 -1.25 -11.66
N VAL A 182 -5.42 -1.18 -12.43
CA VAL A 182 -4.90 -2.33 -13.16
C VAL A 182 -4.10 -3.18 -12.20
N ALA A 183 -4.50 -4.44 -11.99
CA ALA A 183 -3.62 -5.35 -11.28
C ALA A 183 -2.49 -5.79 -12.21
N PRO A 184 -1.22 -5.63 -11.81
CA PRO A 184 -0.14 -6.25 -12.56
C PRO A 184 -0.25 -7.78 -12.42
N HIS A 185 0.05 -8.50 -13.50
CA HIS A 185 -0.09 -9.95 -13.54
C HIS A 185 0.85 -10.62 -12.52
N VAL A 186 0.26 -11.18 -11.45
CA VAL A 186 0.99 -12.05 -10.52
C VAL A 186 1.11 -13.43 -11.16
N PRO A 187 2.32 -13.96 -11.38
CA PRO A 187 2.45 -15.36 -11.75
C PRO A 187 1.83 -16.23 -10.66
N GLU A 188 0.95 -17.14 -11.04
CA GLU A 188 0.35 -18.06 -10.08
C GLU A 188 1.43 -18.82 -9.29
N PRO A 189 1.19 -19.22 -8.03
CA PRO A 189 2.18 -19.95 -7.23
C PRO A 189 2.73 -21.21 -7.92
N ALA A 190 1.91 -21.87 -8.73
CA ALA A 190 2.34 -23.01 -9.56
C ALA A 190 3.38 -22.61 -10.60
N THR A 191 3.19 -21.47 -11.26
CA THR A 191 4.13 -20.91 -12.24
C THR A 191 5.46 -20.55 -11.57
N MET A 192 5.42 -19.95 -10.38
CA MET A 192 6.63 -19.63 -9.61
C MET A 192 7.38 -20.91 -9.19
N THR A 193 6.64 -21.94 -8.76
CA THR A 193 7.21 -23.23 -8.39
C THR A 193 7.86 -23.92 -9.59
N LEU A 194 7.19 -23.93 -10.75
CA LEU A 194 7.72 -24.50 -11.97
C LEU A 194 8.98 -23.77 -12.44
N LEU A 195 9.00 -22.44 -12.34
CA LEU A 195 10.16 -21.63 -12.67
C LEU A 195 11.35 -21.96 -11.74
N ALA A 196 11.10 -22.09 -10.44
CA ALA A 196 12.13 -22.46 -9.46
C ALA A 196 12.69 -23.87 -9.73
N VAL A 197 11.83 -24.85 -10.00
CA VAL A 197 12.25 -26.21 -10.36
C VAL A 197 13.05 -26.22 -11.67
N GLY A 198 12.61 -25.46 -12.67
CA GLY A 198 13.31 -25.30 -13.95
C GLY A 198 14.69 -24.67 -13.77
N ALA A 199 14.79 -23.60 -12.97
CA ALA A 199 16.07 -22.96 -12.64
C ALA A 199 17.01 -23.91 -11.91
N PHE A 200 16.50 -24.68 -10.95
CA PHE A 200 17.28 -25.68 -10.22
C PHE A 200 17.79 -26.80 -11.14
N ALA A 201 16.95 -27.30 -12.05
CA ALA A 201 17.34 -28.30 -13.03
C ALA A 201 18.43 -27.77 -14.00
N ALA A 202 18.31 -26.53 -14.46
CA ALA A 202 19.30 -25.89 -15.32
C ALA A 202 20.66 -25.70 -14.61
N LEU A 203 20.65 -25.26 -13.35
CA LEU A 203 21.85 -25.13 -12.52
C LEU A 203 22.54 -26.47 -12.31
N ARG A 204 21.78 -27.52 -12.00
CA ARG A 204 22.33 -28.87 -11.82
C ARG A 204 23.01 -29.36 -13.10
N ARG A 205 22.43 -29.12 -14.27
CA ARG A 205 23.04 -29.50 -15.56
C ARG A 205 24.37 -28.76 -15.81
N LYS A 206 24.47 -27.49 -15.42
CA LYS A 206 25.71 -26.70 -15.55
C LYS A 206 26.82 -27.16 -14.60
N LEU A 207 26.47 -27.68 -13.43
CA LEU A 207 27.44 -28.20 -12.45
C LEU A 207 27.93 -29.62 -12.79
N SER A 208 27.18 -30.37 -13.60
CA SER A 208 27.53 -31.73 -14.02
C SER A 208 28.19 -31.82 -15.40
N ALA A 209 28.37 -30.68 -16.09
CA ALA A 209 29.09 -30.56 -17.35
C ALA A 209 30.43 -29.87 -17.10
#